data_AF-A0A354V175-F1
#
_entry.id   AF-A0A354V175-F1
#
_cell.length_a   1.000
_cell.length_b   1.000
_cell.length_c   1.000
_cell.angle_alpha   90.00
_cell.angle_beta   90.00
_cell.angle_gamma   90.00
#
_symmetry.space_group_name_H-M   'P 1'
#
loop_
_entity.id
_entity.type
_entity.pdbx_description
1 polymer ?
#
loop_
_entity_poly.entity_id
_entity_poly.type
_entity_poly.pdbx_seq_one_letter_code
_entity_poly.pdbx_strand_id
1 'polypeptide(L)' 'MTQYTIIPIPDGSGFHIGIAGANGARQTMLGFATQEEAEAWITRDKRLTGISPEPAPAGD' A
#
# COMPACT_ATOMS: atom_id res chain seq x y z
N MET A 1 -10.90 -6.07 -2.76
CA MET A 1 -10.24 -5.21 -1.74
C MET A 1 -8.76 -5.44 -1.78
N THR A 2 -7.96 -4.39 -1.60
CA THR A 2 -6.50 -4.50 -1.48
C THR A 2 -6.14 -4.91 -0.05
N GLN A 3 -5.40 -6.00 0.10
CA GLN A 3 -4.89 -6.47 1.38
C GLN A 3 -3.42 -6.07 1.53
N TYR A 4 -3.07 -5.52 2.69
CA TYR A 4 -1.70 -5.11 3.02
C TYR A 4 -1.16 -6.03 4.11
N THR A 5 0.08 -6.48 3.98
CA THR A 5 0.78 -7.31 4.96
C THR A 5 2.15 -6.71 5.21
N ILE A 6 2.47 -6.38 6.46
CA ILE A 6 3.81 -5.95 6.84
C ILE A 6 4.65 -7.19 7.13
N ILE A 7 5.79 -7.29 6.47
CA ILE A 7 6.69 -8.44 6.55
C ILE A 7 8.04 -7.92 7.08
N PRO A 8 8.44 -8.30 8.30
CA PRO A 8 9.77 -7.94 8.81
C PRO A 8 10.86 -8.65 7.99
N ILE A 9 11.96 -7.94 7.72
CA ILE A 9 13.12 -8.50 7.03
C ILE A 9 13.92 -9.32 8.06
N PRO A 10 14.25 -10.60 7.78
CA PRO A 10 14.91 -11.49 8.75
C PRO A 10 16.32 -11.02 9.14
N ASP A 11 16.97 -10.22 8.30
CA ASP A 11 18.29 -9.62 8.55
C ASP A 11 18.20 -8.40 9.51
N GLY A 12 17.00 -7.98 9.90
CA GLY A 12 16.78 -6.83 10.77
C GLY A 12 16.95 -5.48 10.06
N SER A 13 17.18 -5.47 8.75
CA SER A 13 17.41 -4.27 7.95
C SER A 13 16.13 -3.44 7.68
N GLY A 14 14.97 -3.88 8.21
CA GLY A 14 13.71 -3.13 8.12
C GLY A 14 12.47 -3.99 7.88
N PHE A 15 11.50 -3.41 7.16
CA PHE A 15 10.18 -3.96 6.88
C PHE A 15 9.83 -3.82 5.40
N HIS A 16 9.05 -4.78 4.90
CA HIS A 16 8.45 -4.78 3.57
C HIS A 16 6.93 -4.74 3.68
N ILE A 17 6.28 -4.23 2.64
CA ILE A 17 4.83 -4.25 2.52
C ILE A 17 4.44 -5.13 1.34
N GLY A 18 3.79 -6.25 1.62
CA GLY A 18 3.08 -7.05 0.64
C GLY A 18 1.70 -6.47 0.37
N ILE A 19 1.39 -6.19 -0.90
CA ILE A 19 0.12 -5.66 -1.38
C ILE A 19 -0.51 -6.72 -2.28
N ALA A 20 -1.68 -7.22 -1.89
CA ALA A 20 -2.48 -8.13 -2.70
C ALA A 20 -3.75 -7.43 -3.18
N GLY A 21 -3.79 -7.11 -4.47
CA GLY A 21 -4.95 -6.55 -5.15
C GLY A 21 -5.99 -7.62 -5.49
N ALA A 22 -7.25 -7.19 -5.64
CA ALA A 22 -8.38 -8.07 -5.93
C ALA A 22 -8.24 -8.83 -7.27
N ASN A 23 -7.48 -8.29 -8.21
CA ASN A 23 -7.26 -8.86 -9.55
C ASN A 23 -6.13 -9.90 -9.58
N GLY A 24 -5.68 -10.37 -8.41
CA GLY A 24 -4.50 -11.25 -8.30
C GLY A 24 -3.16 -10.53 -8.45
N ALA A 25 -3.17 -9.21 -8.64
CA ALA A 25 -1.96 -8.39 -8.67
C ALA A 25 -1.29 -8.42 -7.28
N ARG A 26 -0.02 -8.82 -7.24
CA ARG A 26 0.80 -8.80 -6.03
C ARG A 26 1.94 -7.83 -6.25
N GLN A 27 2.06 -6.84 -5.38
CA GLN A 27 3.18 -5.92 -5.36
C GLN A 27 3.85 -6.02 -4.00
N THR A 28 5.17 -5.86 -3.98
CA THR A 28 5.92 -5.81 -2.73
C THR A 28 6.76 -4.56 -2.74
N MET A 29 6.55 -3.70 -1.76
CA MET A 29 7.34 -2.48 -1.57
C MET A 29 8.38 -2.74 -0.51
N LEU A 30 9.64 -2.47 -0.86
CA LEU A 30 10.81 -2.75 -0.03
C LEU A 30 11.33 -1.45 0.59
N GLY A 31 11.98 -1.55 1.75
CA GLY A 31 12.83 -0.48 2.27
C GLY A 31 12.24 0.44 3.35
N PHE A 32 11.25 -0.01 4.13
CA PHE A 32 10.84 0.74 5.32
C PHE A 32 11.81 0.44 6.47
N ALA A 33 12.37 1.47 7.11
CA ALA A 33 13.28 1.26 8.23
C ALA A 33 12.53 0.78 9.49
N THR A 34 11.28 1.19 9.65
CA THR A 34 10.44 0.87 10.82
C THR A 34 9.05 0.38 10.44
N GLN A 35 8.40 -0.31 11.38
CA GLN A 35 7.01 -0.75 11.21
C GLN A 35 6.06 0.45 11.09
N GLU A 36 6.29 1.51 11.89
CA GLU A 36 5.48 2.73 11.90
C GLU A 36 5.50 3.44 10.53
N GLU A 37 6.65 3.52 9.87
CA GLU A 37 6.74 4.05 8.51
C GLU A 37 5.95 3.22 7.51
N ALA A 38 6.01 1.88 7.63
CA ALA A 38 5.24 0.99 6.78
C ALA A 38 3.73 1.20 6.98
N GLU A 39 3.27 1.34 8.22
CA GLU A 39 1.87 1.62 8.57
C GLU A 39 1.40 3.00 8.07
N ALA A 40 2.24 4.02 8.19
CA ALA A 40 1.98 5.36 7.67
C ALA A 40 1.82 5.35 6.15
N TRP A 41 2.65 4.57 5.45
CA TRP A 41 2.55 4.38 4.02
C TRP A 41 1.24 3.69 3.63
N ILE A 42 0.87 2.58 4.30
CA ILE A 42 -0.40 1.86 4.06
C ILE A 42 -1.59 2.80 4.23
N THR A 43 -1.57 3.62 5.29
CA THR A 43 -2.64 4.59 5.55
C THR A 43 -2.77 5.61 4.42
N ARG A 44 -1.65 6.09 3.89
CA ARG A 44 -1.62 7.02 2.76
C ARG A 44 -2.11 6.36 1.47
N ASP A 45 -1.66 5.14 1.18
CA ASP A 45 -2.08 4.39 -0.01
C ASP A 45 -3.57 4.03 0.03
N LYS A 46 -4.10 3.61 1.18
CA LYS A 46 -5.54 3.37 1.39
C LYS A 46 -6.38 4.63 1.16
N ARG A 47 -5.86 5.82 1.52
CA ARG A 47 -6.53 7.10 1.20
C ARG A 47 -6.51 7.40 -0.29
N LEU A 48 -5.38 7.19 -0.97
CA LEU A 48 -5.26 7.46 -2.41
C LEU A 48 -6.07 6.48 -3.25
N THR A 49 -6.10 5.20 -2.89
CA THR A 49 -6.87 4.15 -3.57
C THR A 49 -8.36 4.20 -3.22
N GLY A 50 -8.72 4.75 -2.04
CA GLY A 50 -10.09 5.03 -1.62
C GLY A 50 -10.69 6.28 -2.25
N ILE A 51 -9.86 7.19 -2.75
CA ILE A 51 -10.25 8.17 -3.76
C ILE A 51 -10.32 7.42 -5.09
N SER A 52 -11.42 6.68 -5.28
CA SER A 52 -11.86 6.37 -6.64
C SER A 52 -11.86 7.72 -7.38
N PRO A 53 -11.23 7.85 -8.56
CA PRO A 53 -11.47 9.01 -9.38
C PRO A 53 -12.97 9.00 -9.68
N GLU A 54 -13.71 9.86 -8.99
CA GLU A 54 -14.98 10.33 -9.51
C GLU A 54 -14.65 10.80 -10.93
N PRO A 55 -15.33 10.29 -11.98
CA PRO A 55 -15.11 10.84 -13.30
C PRO A 55 -15.43 12.32 -13.17
N ALA A 56 -14.43 13.17 -13.42
CA ALA A 56 -14.62 14.62 -13.47
C ALA A 56 -15.93 14.89 -14.25
N PRO A 57 -16.84 15.74 -13.75
CA PRO A 57 -18.10 15.99 -14.44
C PRO A 57 -17.75 16.39 -15.87
N ALA A 58 -18.27 15.62 -16.84
CA ALA A 58 -18.18 15.98 -18.23
C ALA A 58 -18.70 17.41 -18.36
N GLY A 59 -17.83 18.32 -18.78
CA GLY A 59 -18.23 19.70 -19.04
C GLY A 59 -19.35 19.68 -20.08
N ASP A 60 -20.45 20.35 -19.72
CA ASP A 60 -21.56 20.74 -20.60
C ASP A 60 -21.14 21.93 -21.47
#